data_AF-B8MAI8-F1
#
_entry.id   AF-B8MAI8-F1
#
_cell.length_a   1.000
_cell.length_b   1.000
_cell.length_c   1.000
_cell.angle_alpha   90.00
_cell.angle_beta   90.00
_cell.angle_gamma   90.00
#
_symmetry.space_group_name_H-M   'P 1'
#
loop_
_entity.id
_entity.type
_entity.pdbx_description
1 polymer ?
#
loop_
_entity_poly.entity_id
_entity_poly.type
_entity_poly.pdbx_seq_one_letter_code
_entity_poly.pdbx_strand_id
1 'polypeptide(L)'
;MSATCNRFYSFVSQSKEMEVASETNFAAAVSLARAALDDPEESKSDATLLTVMLLSMFENLSSVKAYRSPLKTHFIGLAQLLQHRGPDLLHSGISLFCLHQFYYRLAAVVLGGDLEAMRELLEISKSIRPPCDMHPTNTLASFTTGLAYLRLRLEAINLCSGFDVQKITLLMSLALQLEGDLSRWVNDVPASCQPRKKVLDIFLYYPDWEDKYPSLAVAQDWNHYRYMRIMTNIVISRCAALLRLYSKVAAADQACEQMVDEVLASVNFYIGPLKKYENDEDEDDDDDYHPHRMSQDRVVDKKYALGALGAMLLLPKLRWILQAEPSLRPKQRACLESRVKTMLKFYRAHGVENVDMQDQ
;
A
#
# COMPACT_ATOMS: atom_id res chain seq x y z
N MET A 1 -3.96 18.25 10.20
CA MET A 1 -3.89 17.03 11.03
C MET A 1 -5.26 16.65 11.60
N SER A 2 -5.98 17.56 12.28
CA SER A 2 -7.28 17.25 12.90
C SER A 2 -8.32 16.65 11.92
N ALA A 3 -8.45 17.17 10.69
CA ALA A 3 -9.36 16.60 9.69
C ALA A 3 -9.09 15.10 9.43
N THR A 4 -7.84 14.74 9.12
CA THR A 4 -7.42 13.35 8.83
C THR A 4 -7.61 12.44 10.03
N CYS A 5 -7.25 12.89 11.24
CA CYS A 5 -7.46 12.13 12.47
C CYS A 5 -8.94 11.90 12.75
N ASN A 6 -9.75 12.96 12.74
CA ASN A 6 -11.19 12.86 12.95
C ASN A 6 -11.84 11.96 11.90
N ARG A 7 -11.36 12.01 10.64
CA ARG A 7 -11.87 11.12 9.60
C ARG A 7 -11.57 9.66 9.90
N PHE A 8 -10.34 9.34 10.26
CA PHE A 8 -9.96 7.99 10.66
C PHE A 8 -10.78 7.50 11.87
N TYR A 9 -10.84 8.29 12.94
CA TYR A 9 -11.59 7.89 14.14
C TYR A 9 -13.10 7.85 13.90
N SER A 10 -13.66 8.71 13.05
CA SER A 10 -15.07 8.62 12.64
C SER A 10 -15.41 7.29 11.98
N PHE A 11 -14.46 6.69 11.27
CA PHE A 11 -14.61 5.36 10.69
C PHE A 11 -14.53 4.27 11.76
N VAL A 12 -13.46 4.29 12.57
CA VAL A 12 -13.19 3.22 13.55
C VAL A 12 -14.20 3.21 14.71
N SER A 13 -14.67 4.40 15.13
CA SER A 13 -15.65 4.53 16.23
C SER A 13 -17.09 4.74 15.73
N GLN A 14 -17.30 4.75 14.41
CA GLN A 14 -18.59 5.09 13.78
C GLN A 14 -19.20 6.44 14.26
N SER A 15 -18.37 7.39 14.69
CA SER A 15 -18.84 8.67 15.26
C SER A 15 -19.28 9.65 14.17
N LYS A 16 -20.58 9.99 14.16
CA LYS A 16 -21.13 11.00 13.25
C LYS A 16 -20.62 12.41 13.55
N GLU A 17 -20.40 12.73 14.81
CA GLU A 17 -19.86 14.02 15.23
C GLU A 17 -18.43 14.22 14.70
N MET A 18 -17.57 13.20 14.87
CA MET A 18 -16.21 13.24 14.31
C MET A 18 -16.23 13.32 12.79
N GLU A 19 -17.19 12.67 12.12
CA GLU A 19 -17.36 12.79 10.68
C GLU A 19 -17.65 14.25 10.28
N VAL A 20 -18.64 14.90 10.89
CA VAL A 20 -18.98 16.30 10.60
C VAL A 20 -17.82 17.24 10.92
N ALA A 21 -17.13 17.03 12.04
CA ALA A 21 -15.95 17.80 12.41
C ALA A 21 -14.81 17.60 11.40
N SER A 22 -14.64 16.38 10.88
CA SER A 22 -13.62 16.07 9.89
C SER A 22 -13.85 16.80 8.56
N GLU A 23 -15.10 16.86 8.08
CA GLU A 23 -15.48 17.57 6.85
C GLU A 23 -15.31 19.09 6.99
N THR A 24 -15.74 19.65 8.12
CA THR A 24 -15.54 21.09 8.43
C THR A 24 -14.06 21.46 8.43
N ASN A 25 -13.24 20.66 9.13
CA ASN A 25 -11.80 20.88 9.20
C ASN A 25 -11.11 20.66 7.85
N PHE A 26 -11.60 19.74 7.03
CA PHE A 26 -11.10 19.51 5.68
C PHE A 26 -11.36 20.75 4.79
N ALA A 27 -12.59 21.27 4.78
CA ALA A 27 -12.95 22.47 4.02
C ALA A 27 -12.12 23.69 4.43
N ALA A 28 -11.92 23.89 5.74
CA ALA A 28 -11.07 24.96 6.25
C ALA A 28 -9.60 24.79 5.80
N ALA A 29 -9.06 23.57 5.89
CA ALA A 29 -7.70 23.26 5.46
C ALA A 29 -7.48 23.47 3.95
N VAL A 30 -8.48 23.15 3.11
CA VAL A 30 -8.43 23.43 1.66
C VAL A 30 -8.34 24.93 1.40
N SER A 31 -9.14 25.75 2.08
CA SER A 31 -9.11 27.21 1.92
C SER A 31 -7.76 27.81 2.34
N LEU A 32 -7.21 27.35 3.46
CA LEU A 32 -5.89 27.79 3.94
C LEU A 32 -4.76 27.32 3.02
N ALA A 33 -4.82 26.08 2.53
CA ALA A 33 -3.83 25.56 1.59
C ALA A 33 -3.82 26.35 0.29
N ARG A 34 -5.00 26.77 -0.23
CA ARG A 34 -5.06 27.64 -1.41
C ARG A 34 -4.37 28.98 -1.17
N ALA A 35 -4.67 29.65 -0.06
CA ALA A 35 -4.01 30.91 0.28
C ALA A 35 -2.49 30.76 0.41
N ALA A 36 -2.02 29.66 1.01
CA ALA A 36 -0.60 29.36 1.12
C ALA A 36 0.06 29.05 -0.24
N LEU A 37 -0.66 28.43 -1.17
CA LEU A 37 -0.17 28.16 -2.53
C LEU A 37 -0.07 29.42 -3.39
N ASP A 38 -0.87 30.45 -3.12
CA ASP A 38 -0.81 31.75 -3.81
C ASP A 38 0.39 32.61 -3.35
N ASP A 39 0.97 32.30 -2.18
CA ASP A 39 2.13 32.99 -1.63
C ASP A 39 3.45 32.30 -2.07
N PRO A 40 4.42 33.03 -2.67
CA PRO A 40 5.66 32.44 -3.18
C PRO A 40 6.57 31.78 -2.12
N GLU A 41 6.51 32.21 -0.86
CA GLU A 41 7.31 31.66 0.23
C GLU A 41 6.59 30.48 0.89
N GLU A 42 5.30 30.67 1.24
CA GLU A 42 4.49 29.64 1.89
C GLU A 42 4.19 28.46 0.97
N SER A 43 4.07 28.66 -0.34
CA SER A 43 3.90 27.56 -1.31
C SER A 43 5.07 26.58 -1.26
N LYS A 44 6.24 27.03 -0.81
CA LYS A 44 7.44 26.21 -0.61
C LYS A 44 7.67 25.84 0.85
N SER A 45 6.72 26.03 1.77
CA SER A 45 6.87 25.71 3.20
C SER A 45 6.47 24.26 3.55
N ASP A 46 7.09 23.70 4.60
CA ASP A 46 6.86 22.30 4.99
C ASP A 46 5.42 22.12 5.50
N ALA A 47 4.86 23.19 6.07
CA ALA A 47 3.48 23.26 6.49
C ALA A 47 2.53 23.07 5.29
N THR A 48 2.79 23.73 4.16
CA THR A 48 1.99 23.57 2.94
C THR A 48 2.12 22.15 2.37
N LEU A 49 3.35 21.62 2.29
CA LEU A 49 3.57 20.25 1.81
C LEU A 49 2.85 19.20 2.67
N LEU A 50 3.00 19.31 3.99
CA LEU A 50 2.33 18.42 4.93
C LEU A 50 0.81 18.56 4.87
N THR A 51 0.30 19.79 4.71
CA THR A 51 -1.14 20.04 4.60
C THR A 51 -1.72 19.34 3.37
N VAL A 52 -1.09 19.50 2.19
CA VAL A 52 -1.54 18.83 0.96
C VAL A 52 -1.44 17.30 1.08
N MET A 53 -0.39 16.77 1.70
CA MET A 53 -0.30 15.34 2.01
C MET A 53 -1.48 14.86 2.87
N LEU A 54 -1.79 15.58 3.95
CA LEU A 54 -2.85 15.21 4.89
C LEU A 54 -4.25 15.32 4.28
N LEU A 55 -4.48 16.30 3.38
CA LEU A 55 -5.70 16.38 2.56
C LEU A 55 -5.82 15.14 1.67
N SER A 56 -4.72 14.71 1.06
CA SER A 56 -4.73 13.50 0.24
C SER A 56 -4.91 12.20 1.05
N MET A 57 -4.40 12.14 2.29
CA MET A 57 -4.69 11.05 3.22
C MET A 57 -6.15 11.05 3.65
N PHE A 58 -6.75 12.22 3.87
CA PHE A 58 -8.19 12.34 4.17
C PHE A 58 -9.03 11.76 3.04
N GLU A 59 -8.74 12.08 1.78
CA GLU A 59 -9.46 11.53 0.62
C GLU A 59 -9.37 10.00 0.56
N ASN A 60 -8.20 9.43 0.90
CA ASN A 60 -7.98 8.00 0.95
C ASN A 60 -8.84 7.33 2.05
N LEU A 61 -8.83 7.88 3.26
CA LEU A 61 -9.68 7.40 4.35
C LEU A 61 -11.17 7.53 4.02
N SER A 62 -11.56 8.62 3.35
CA SER A 62 -12.94 8.82 2.90
C SER A 62 -13.36 7.82 1.83
N SER A 63 -12.44 7.38 0.97
CA SER A 63 -12.73 6.40 -0.08
C SER A 63 -12.86 4.99 0.47
N VAL A 64 -12.18 4.66 1.57
CA VAL A 64 -12.35 3.40 2.31
C VAL A 64 -13.81 3.24 2.77
N LYS A 65 -14.38 4.26 3.43
CA LYS A 65 -15.77 4.22 3.92
C LYS A 65 -16.77 4.04 2.78
N ALA A 66 -16.54 4.72 1.66
CA ALA A 66 -17.40 4.65 0.47
C ALA A 66 -17.09 3.46 -0.46
N TYR A 67 -16.13 2.59 -0.09
CA TYR A 67 -15.62 1.49 -0.91
C TYR A 67 -15.38 1.87 -2.38
N ARG A 68 -14.67 2.97 -2.59
CA ARG A 68 -14.40 3.51 -3.92
C ARG A 68 -12.94 3.87 -4.10
N SER A 69 -12.54 4.07 -5.35
CA SER A 69 -11.25 4.66 -5.67
C SER A 69 -11.13 6.07 -5.06
N PRO A 70 -10.01 6.40 -4.41
CA PRO A 70 -9.80 7.74 -3.86
C PRO A 70 -9.71 8.77 -4.98
N LEU A 71 -10.15 9.99 -4.67
CA LEU A 71 -9.84 11.14 -5.52
C LEU A 71 -8.33 11.31 -5.58
N LYS A 72 -7.82 11.68 -6.76
CA LYS A 72 -6.38 11.81 -7.02
C LYS A 72 -5.90 13.26 -6.93
N THR A 73 -6.81 14.23 -6.78
CA THR A 73 -6.52 15.67 -6.86
C THR A 73 -5.41 16.10 -5.90
N HIS A 74 -5.53 15.82 -4.60
CA HIS A 74 -4.48 16.22 -3.64
C HIS A 74 -3.23 15.32 -3.74
N PHE A 75 -3.34 14.13 -4.33
CA PHE A 75 -2.16 13.27 -4.57
C PHE A 75 -1.32 13.79 -5.73
N ILE A 76 -1.96 14.21 -6.82
CA ILE A 76 -1.32 14.89 -7.94
C ILE A 76 -0.77 16.24 -7.48
N GLY A 77 -1.56 17.00 -6.71
CA GLY A 77 -1.11 18.27 -6.11
C GLY A 77 0.11 18.12 -5.22
N LEU A 78 0.18 17.05 -4.41
CA LEU A 78 1.37 16.69 -3.64
C LEU A 78 2.59 16.48 -4.55
N ALA A 79 2.43 15.71 -5.63
CA ALA A 79 3.53 15.44 -6.58
C ALA A 79 4.02 16.74 -7.24
N GLN A 80 3.10 17.60 -7.68
CA GLN A 80 3.42 18.91 -8.25
C GLN A 80 4.13 19.82 -7.23
N LEU A 81 3.75 19.77 -5.96
CA LEU A 81 4.37 20.57 -4.91
C LEU A 81 5.78 20.08 -4.58
N LEU A 82 6.01 18.76 -4.55
CA LEU A 82 7.34 18.17 -4.44
C LEU A 82 8.25 18.60 -5.61
N GLN A 83 7.71 18.60 -6.83
CA GLN A 83 8.41 19.13 -8.01
C GLN A 83 8.70 20.63 -7.89
N HIS A 84 7.71 21.43 -7.47
CA HIS A 84 7.83 22.89 -7.35
C HIS A 84 8.89 23.32 -6.33
N ARG A 85 9.00 22.60 -5.22
CA ARG A 85 10.01 22.82 -4.17
C ARG A 85 11.43 22.56 -4.65
N GLY A 86 11.60 21.59 -5.55
CA GLY A 86 12.90 21.19 -6.05
C GLY A 86 13.74 20.42 -5.01
N PRO A 87 14.87 19.82 -5.43
CA PRO A 87 15.65 18.90 -4.60
C PRO A 87 16.23 19.56 -3.33
N ASP A 88 16.63 20.82 -3.42
CA ASP A 88 17.30 21.55 -2.32
C ASP A 88 16.41 21.75 -1.09
N LEU A 89 15.09 21.63 -1.25
CA LEU A 89 14.09 21.79 -0.19
C LEU A 89 13.48 20.45 0.26
N LEU A 90 14.09 19.31 -0.12
CA LEU A 90 13.62 17.96 0.22
C LEU A 90 14.57 17.23 1.20
N HIS A 91 15.03 17.95 2.22
CA HIS A 91 15.97 17.41 3.22
C HIS A 91 15.44 17.41 4.66
N SER A 92 14.37 18.16 4.94
CA SER A 92 13.75 18.15 6.26
C SER A 92 13.03 16.83 6.54
N GLY A 93 12.87 16.45 7.81
CA GLY A 93 12.13 15.24 8.17
C GLY A 93 10.69 15.22 7.64
N ILE A 94 10.02 16.38 7.55
CA ILE A 94 8.67 16.49 7.00
C ILE A 94 8.68 16.28 5.48
N SER A 95 9.60 16.94 4.77
CA SER A 95 9.71 16.78 3.31
C SER A 95 10.05 15.34 2.91
N LEU A 96 10.95 14.68 3.64
CA LEU A 96 11.28 13.26 3.44
C LEU A 96 10.09 12.35 3.73
N PHE A 97 9.38 12.58 4.83
CA PHE A 97 8.14 11.85 5.12
C PHE A 97 7.13 11.98 3.97
N CYS A 98 6.90 13.20 3.49
CA CYS A 98 5.97 13.46 2.40
C CYS A 98 6.43 12.81 1.08
N LEU A 99 7.73 12.81 0.82
CA LEU A 99 8.36 12.17 -0.33
C LEU A 99 8.18 10.64 -0.29
N HIS A 100 8.46 10.00 0.85
CA HIS A 100 8.28 8.55 1.02
C HIS A 100 6.82 8.14 0.84
N GLN A 101 5.89 8.90 1.44
CA GLN A 101 4.46 8.69 1.27
C GLN A 101 4.00 8.87 -0.20
N PHE A 102 4.61 9.79 -0.95
CA PHE A 102 4.38 9.90 -2.39
C PHE A 102 4.77 8.61 -3.11
N TYR A 103 5.98 8.10 -2.88
CA TYR A 103 6.46 6.89 -3.56
C TYR A 103 5.74 5.61 -3.13
N TYR A 104 5.34 5.45 -1.85
CA TYR A 104 4.52 4.31 -1.43
C TYR A 104 3.18 4.26 -2.16
N ARG A 105 2.55 5.42 -2.33
CA ARG A 105 1.28 5.54 -3.05
C ARG A 105 1.46 5.40 -4.56
N LEU A 106 2.56 5.94 -5.12
CA LEU A 106 2.92 5.72 -6.51
C LEU A 106 3.07 4.21 -6.78
N ALA A 107 3.76 3.48 -5.92
CA ALA A 107 3.86 2.03 -6.08
C ALA A 107 2.50 1.35 -5.98
N ALA A 108 1.57 1.81 -5.15
CA ALA A 108 0.21 1.27 -5.16
C ALA A 108 -0.49 1.45 -6.52
N VAL A 109 -0.33 2.61 -7.15
CA VAL A 109 -0.78 2.84 -8.53
C VAL A 109 -0.04 1.92 -9.50
N VAL A 110 1.27 1.73 -9.35
CA VAL A 110 2.09 0.83 -10.18
C VAL A 110 1.69 -0.62 -10.03
N LEU A 111 1.20 -1.08 -8.88
CA LEU A 111 0.78 -2.47 -8.74
C LEU A 111 -0.58 -2.72 -9.42
N GLY A 112 -1.62 -1.97 -9.06
CA GLY A 112 -2.99 -2.26 -9.48
C GLY A 112 -3.83 -1.08 -9.94
N GLY A 113 -3.24 0.12 -10.03
CA GLY A 113 -3.95 1.31 -10.50
C GLY A 113 -4.10 1.39 -12.02
N ASP A 114 -4.95 2.31 -12.45
CA ASP A 114 -5.15 2.70 -13.85
C ASP A 114 -3.85 3.18 -14.53
N LEU A 115 -3.68 2.82 -15.82
CA LEU A 115 -2.46 3.10 -16.58
C LEU A 115 -2.30 4.59 -16.91
N GLU A 116 -3.39 5.32 -17.14
CA GLU A 116 -3.31 6.75 -17.47
C GLU A 116 -2.82 7.55 -16.26
N ALA A 117 -3.40 7.29 -15.09
CA ALA A 117 -2.92 7.89 -13.85
C ALA A 117 -1.48 7.51 -13.53
N MET A 118 -1.05 6.27 -13.85
CA MET A 118 0.35 5.89 -13.70
C MET A 118 1.27 6.73 -14.61
N ARG A 119 0.88 6.98 -15.87
CA ARG A 119 1.66 7.81 -16.80
C ARG A 119 1.80 9.24 -16.30
N GLU A 120 0.69 9.86 -15.90
CA GLU A 120 0.68 11.23 -15.37
C GLU A 120 1.63 11.38 -14.16
N LEU A 121 1.49 10.50 -13.17
CA LEU A 121 2.33 10.54 -11.98
C LEU A 121 3.81 10.25 -12.27
N LEU A 122 4.08 9.35 -13.22
CA LEU A 122 5.43 9.01 -13.63
C LEU A 122 6.12 10.21 -14.30
N GLU A 123 5.41 10.95 -15.14
CA GLU A 123 5.91 12.19 -15.76
C GLU A 123 6.28 13.24 -14.72
N ILE A 124 5.41 13.48 -13.73
CA ILE A 124 5.70 14.42 -12.63
C ILE A 124 6.93 13.94 -11.83
N SER A 125 7.01 12.64 -11.55
CA SER A 125 8.07 12.03 -10.74
C SER A 125 9.47 12.16 -11.34
N LYS A 126 9.64 12.39 -12.65
CA LYS A 126 10.96 12.53 -13.29
C LYS A 126 11.83 13.63 -12.68
N SER A 127 11.18 14.68 -12.18
CA SER A 127 11.84 15.83 -11.56
C SER A 127 12.03 15.67 -10.05
N ILE A 128 11.34 14.70 -9.45
CA ILE A 128 11.40 14.39 -8.02
C ILE A 128 12.45 13.31 -7.84
N ARG A 129 13.50 13.60 -7.08
CA ARG A 129 14.56 12.62 -6.80
C ARG A 129 14.64 12.37 -5.30
N PRO A 130 14.54 11.10 -4.85
CA PRO A 130 14.93 10.73 -3.49
C PRO A 130 16.37 11.16 -3.22
N PRO A 131 16.70 11.55 -1.97
CA PRO A 131 18.08 11.78 -1.58
C PRO A 131 18.96 10.58 -1.95
N CYS A 132 20.18 10.87 -2.40
CA CYS A 132 21.20 9.86 -2.66
C CYS A 132 22.01 9.57 -1.39
N ASP A 133 21.31 9.37 -0.27
CA ASP A 133 21.85 8.70 0.89
C ASP A 133 21.45 7.22 0.76
N MET A 134 22.30 6.28 1.16
CA MET A 134 22.00 4.84 1.05
C MET A 134 20.89 4.39 2.03
N HIS A 135 19.97 5.28 2.39
CA HIS A 135 18.87 4.99 3.29
C HIS A 135 17.88 4.02 2.60
N PRO A 136 17.56 2.87 3.23
CA PRO A 136 16.76 1.82 2.59
C PRO A 136 15.44 2.30 1.98
N THR A 137 14.73 3.20 2.66
CA THR A 137 13.47 3.77 2.17
C THR A 137 13.65 4.62 0.90
N ASN A 138 14.75 5.38 0.80
CA ASN A 138 15.07 6.18 -0.39
C ASN A 138 15.43 5.27 -1.57
N THR A 139 16.16 4.19 -1.31
CA THR A 139 16.47 3.16 -2.31
C THR A 139 15.19 2.50 -2.85
N LEU A 140 14.24 2.09 -1.99
CA LEU A 140 12.94 1.55 -2.44
C LEU A 140 12.11 2.55 -3.24
N ALA A 141 12.11 3.82 -2.83
CA ALA A 141 11.44 4.88 -3.58
C ALA A 141 12.00 4.98 -5.01
N SER A 142 13.33 4.92 -5.17
CA SER A 142 13.98 4.99 -6.48
C SER A 142 13.60 3.83 -7.41
N PHE A 143 13.41 2.62 -6.87
CA PHE A 143 13.01 1.45 -7.65
C PHE A 143 11.58 1.55 -8.19
N THR A 144 10.71 2.36 -7.56
CA THR A 144 9.29 2.44 -7.90
C THR A 144 9.08 2.95 -9.33
N THR A 145 9.89 3.94 -9.73
CA THR A 145 9.90 4.48 -11.09
C THR A 145 10.34 3.42 -12.11
N GLY A 146 11.38 2.63 -11.79
CA GLY A 146 11.82 1.52 -12.65
C GLY A 146 10.73 0.48 -12.85
N LEU A 147 10.04 0.09 -11.78
CA LEU A 147 8.92 -0.85 -11.82
C LEU A 147 7.74 -0.31 -12.65
N ALA A 148 7.43 0.98 -12.55
CA ALA A 148 6.39 1.63 -13.34
C ALA A 148 6.66 1.51 -14.85
N TYR A 149 7.91 1.76 -15.27
CA TYR A 149 8.32 1.59 -16.66
C TYR A 149 8.20 0.14 -17.13
N LEU A 150 8.56 -0.83 -16.29
CA LEU A 150 8.39 -2.25 -16.63
C LEU A 150 6.92 -2.61 -16.84
N ARG A 151 6.02 -2.17 -15.93
CA ARG A 151 4.58 -2.41 -16.08
C ARG A 151 4.03 -1.80 -17.36
N LEU A 152 4.32 -0.52 -17.62
CA LEU A 152 3.84 0.16 -18.83
C LEU A 152 4.29 -0.55 -20.11
N ARG A 153 5.52 -1.06 -20.15
CA ARG A 153 6.04 -1.81 -21.29
C ARG A 153 5.40 -3.19 -21.42
N LEU A 154 5.13 -3.86 -20.30
CA LEU A 154 4.43 -5.14 -20.29
C LEU A 154 3.02 -5.01 -20.90
N GLU A 155 2.26 -4.00 -20.48
CA GLU A 155 0.89 -3.75 -21.00
C GLU A 155 0.89 -3.36 -22.49
N ALA A 156 1.99 -2.77 -22.98
CA ALA A 156 2.15 -2.45 -24.39
C ALA A 156 2.51 -3.69 -25.25
N ILE A 157 2.81 -4.84 -24.64
CA ILE A 157 3.02 -6.08 -25.39
C ILE A 157 1.66 -6.59 -25.86
N ASN A 158 1.28 -6.20 -27.07
CA ASN A 158 0.10 -6.72 -27.72
C ASN A 158 0.43 -8.02 -28.46
N LEU A 159 0.01 -9.14 -27.87
CA LEU A 159 0.19 -10.50 -28.41
C LEU A 159 -0.41 -10.67 -29.82
N CYS A 160 -1.40 -9.85 -30.19
CA CYS A 160 -2.09 -9.92 -31.48
C CYS A 160 -1.40 -9.09 -32.58
N SER A 161 -0.47 -8.19 -32.25
CA SER A 161 0.14 -7.24 -33.20
C SER A 161 1.52 -7.65 -33.75
N GLY A 162 2.00 -8.84 -33.36
CA GLY A 162 3.30 -9.37 -33.79
C GLY A 162 4.23 -9.62 -32.62
N PHE A 163 4.75 -10.84 -32.54
CA PHE A 163 5.71 -11.26 -31.54
C PHE A 163 7.08 -10.63 -31.81
N ASP A 164 7.47 -9.64 -30.99
CA ASP A 164 8.77 -8.96 -31.09
C ASP A 164 9.75 -9.50 -30.04
N VAL A 165 10.57 -10.47 -30.45
CA VAL A 165 11.58 -11.11 -29.61
C VAL A 165 12.52 -10.09 -28.99
N GLN A 166 12.93 -9.06 -29.73
CA GLN A 166 13.91 -8.07 -29.26
C GLN A 166 13.32 -7.22 -28.13
N LYS A 167 12.07 -6.73 -28.30
CA LYS A 167 11.38 -5.98 -27.25
C LYS A 167 11.16 -6.81 -26.00
N ILE A 168 10.73 -8.07 -26.14
CA ILE A 168 10.49 -8.97 -25.00
C ILE A 168 11.81 -9.30 -24.29
N THR A 169 12.89 -9.54 -25.04
CA THR A 169 14.22 -9.79 -24.48
C THR A 169 14.74 -8.57 -23.71
N LEU A 170 14.56 -7.36 -24.25
CA LEU A 170 14.92 -6.12 -23.56
C LEU A 170 14.08 -5.90 -22.30
N LEU A 171 12.78 -6.17 -22.34
CA LEU A 171 11.93 -6.04 -21.16
C LEU A 171 12.36 -7.02 -20.06
N MET A 172 12.65 -8.28 -20.44
CA MET A 172 13.15 -9.29 -19.52
C MET A 172 14.50 -8.89 -18.91
N SER A 173 15.43 -8.34 -19.69
CA SER A 173 16.74 -7.92 -19.16
C SER A 173 16.63 -6.77 -18.17
N LEU A 174 15.77 -5.78 -18.45
CA LEU A 174 15.49 -4.68 -17.52
C LEU A 174 14.81 -5.19 -16.23
N ALA A 175 13.90 -6.15 -16.35
CA ALA A 175 13.25 -6.75 -15.18
C ALA A 175 14.23 -7.56 -14.32
N LEU A 176 15.13 -8.33 -14.95
CA LEU A 176 16.20 -9.06 -14.25
C LEU A 176 17.19 -8.11 -13.56
N GLN A 177 17.49 -6.96 -14.17
CA GLN A 177 18.31 -5.93 -13.54
C GLN A 177 17.65 -5.39 -12.28
N LEU A 178 16.37 -4.98 -12.37
CA LEU A 178 15.62 -4.48 -11.23
C LEU A 178 15.49 -5.53 -10.12
N GLU A 179 15.27 -6.80 -10.46
CA GLU A 179 15.23 -7.89 -9.49
C GLU A 179 16.56 -8.09 -8.77
N GLY A 180 17.68 -7.94 -9.48
CA GLY A 180 19.01 -7.95 -8.89
C GLY A 180 19.24 -6.78 -7.93
N ASP A 181 18.76 -5.59 -8.28
CA ASP A 181 18.85 -4.39 -7.44
C ASP A 181 17.97 -4.51 -6.18
N LEU A 182 16.73 -4.97 -6.34
CA LEU A 182 15.83 -5.30 -5.23
C LEU A 182 16.46 -6.34 -4.31
N SER A 183 17.02 -7.44 -4.85
CA SER A 183 17.63 -8.49 -4.03
C SER A 183 18.81 -7.98 -3.19
N ARG A 184 19.53 -6.96 -3.67
CA ARG A 184 20.65 -6.34 -2.93
C ARG A 184 20.19 -5.38 -1.84
N TRP A 185 19.00 -4.78 -1.96
CA TRP A 185 18.44 -3.86 -0.97
C TRP A 185 18.46 -4.41 0.46
N VAL A 186 18.24 -5.72 0.63
CA VAL A 186 18.25 -6.39 1.94
C VAL A 186 19.56 -6.16 2.71
N ASN A 187 20.68 -6.00 1.99
CA ASN A 187 21.99 -5.76 2.59
C ASN A 187 22.15 -4.33 3.13
N ASP A 188 21.37 -3.38 2.61
CA ASP A 188 21.40 -1.98 3.05
C ASP A 188 20.52 -1.77 4.31
N VAL A 189 19.65 -2.74 4.64
CA VAL A 189 18.73 -2.64 5.77
C VAL A 189 19.44 -2.95 7.10
N PRO A 190 19.45 -2.03 8.08
CA PRO A 190 20.05 -2.27 9.39
C PRO A 190 19.47 -3.49 10.11
N ALA A 191 20.29 -4.20 10.88
CA ALA A 191 19.88 -5.39 11.62
C ALA A 191 18.67 -5.15 12.56
N SER A 192 18.54 -3.95 13.12
CA SER A 192 17.39 -3.55 13.95
C SER A 192 16.07 -3.50 13.19
N CYS A 193 16.13 -3.32 11.87
CA CYS A 193 15.00 -3.20 10.96
C CYS A 193 14.71 -4.50 10.20
N GLN A 194 15.49 -5.57 10.42
CA GLN A 194 15.24 -6.88 9.82
C GLN A 194 14.01 -7.55 10.46
N PRO A 195 13.18 -8.32 9.71
CA PRO A 195 12.00 -8.99 10.25
C PRO A 195 12.44 -10.09 11.23
N ARG A 196 11.87 -10.09 12.43
CA ARG A 196 12.11 -11.14 13.43
C ARG A 196 11.07 -12.22 13.29
N LYS A 197 11.49 -13.41 12.88
CA LYS A 197 10.60 -14.56 12.71
C LYS A 197 10.24 -15.17 14.06
N LYS A 198 8.95 -15.31 14.32
CA LYS A 198 8.39 -16.12 15.40
C LYS A 198 7.79 -17.37 14.79
N VAL A 199 8.39 -18.54 15.05
CA VAL A 199 7.90 -19.83 14.58
C VAL A 199 6.54 -20.13 15.21
N LEU A 200 5.61 -20.62 14.40
CA LEU A 200 4.30 -21.12 14.80
C LEU A 200 4.24 -22.63 14.63
N ASP A 201 3.21 -23.25 15.21
CA ASP A 201 2.94 -24.66 14.97
C ASP A 201 2.50 -24.89 13.50
N ILE A 202 3.33 -25.61 12.75
CA ILE A 202 3.18 -25.91 11.31
C ILE A 202 1.84 -26.61 11.01
N PHE A 203 1.31 -27.38 11.96
CA PHE A 203 0.08 -28.14 11.74
C PHE A 203 -1.20 -27.30 11.86
N LEU A 204 -1.10 -26.16 12.53
CA LEU A 204 -2.26 -25.32 12.86
C LEU A 204 -2.30 -24.02 12.04
N TYR A 205 -1.16 -23.55 11.54
CA TYR A 205 -1.06 -22.22 10.92
C TYR A 205 -0.31 -22.23 9.59
N TYR A 206 -0.79 -21.40 8.66
CA TYR A 206 -0.09 -21.06 7.43
C TYR A 206 0.03 -19.53 7.28
N PRO A 207 1.24 -19.00 7.00
CA PRO A 207 2.53 -19.68 7.06
C PRO A 207 2.87 -20.15 8.49
N ASP A 208 3.90 -20.98 8.61
CA ASP A 208 4.41 -21.55 9.86
C ASP A 208 5.29 -20.58 10.67
N TRP A 209 5.30 -19.29 10.32
CA TRP A 209 5.92 -18.23 11.10
C TRP A 209 5.14 -16.91 10.99
N GLU A 210 5.40 -16.02 11.95
CA GLU A 210 4.99 -14.62 11.90
C GLU A 210 6.21 -13.72 11.91
N ASP A 211 6.16 -12.64 11.15
CA ASP A 211 7.17 -11.60 11.24
C ASP A 211 6.79 -10.57 12.32
N LYS A 212 7.79 -10.16 13.11
CA LYS A 212 7.71 -9.00 14.01
C LYS A 212 8.64 -7.90 13.54
N TYR A 213 8.15 -6.67 13.60
CA TYR A 213 8.85 -5.48 13.15
C TYR A 213 8.97 -4.46 14.29
N PRO A 214 10.00 -3.60 14.29
CA PRO A 214 10.15 -2.56 15.30
C PRO A 214 9.10 -1.44 15.18
N SER A 215 8.57 -1.22 13.98
CA SER A 215 7.56 -0.19 13.72
C SER A 215 6.73 -0.52 12.48
N LEU A 216 5.58 0.17 12.33
CA LEU A 216 4.73 0.06 11.14
C LEU A 216 5.46 0.53 9.88
N ALA A 217 6.29 1.57 9.98
CA ALA A 217 7.07 2.08 8.85
C ALA A 217 8.06 1.02 8.32
N VAL A 218 8.76 0.33 9.22
CA VAL A 218 9.67 -0.76 8.83
C VAL A 218 8.90 -1.93 8.20
N ALA A 219 7.74 -2.30 8.75
CA ALA A 219 6.89 -3.32 8.14
C ALA A 219 6.44 -2.91 6.73
N GLN A 220 6.09 -1.63 6.52
CA GLN A 220 5.71 -1.10 5.22
C GLN A 220 6.86 -1.16 4.21
N ASP A 221 8.09 -0.81 4.59
CA ASP A 221 9.26 -0.96 3.72
C ASP A 221 9.46 -2.40 3.26
N TRP A 222 9.41 -3.36 4.19
CA TRP A 222 9.53 -4.78 3.86
C TRP A 222 8.41 -5.29 2.95
N ASN A 223 7.17 -4.90 3.22
CA ASN A 223 6.06 -5.32 2.37
C ASN A 223 6.10 -4.63 1.00
N HIS A 224 6.51 -3.37 0.93
CA HIS A 224 6.72 -2.66 -0.33
C HIS A 224 7.79 -3.36 -1.18
N TYR A 225 8.94 -3.67 -0.60
CA TYR A 225 9.98 -4.50 -1.20
C TYR A 225 9.42 -5.82 -1.77
N ARG A 226 8.65 -6.57 -0.98
CA ARG A 226 8.03 -7.84 -1.41
C ARG A 226 7.05 -7.65 -2.57
N TYR A 227 6.19 -6.64 -2.51
CA TYR A 227 5.24 -6.36 -3.60
C TYR A 227 5.94 -5.99 -4.90
N MET A 228 7.02 -5.21 -4.82
CA MET A 228 7.83 -4.85 -5.99
C MET A 228 8.51 -6.08 -6.59
N ARG A 229 9.03 -6.99 -5.77
CA ARG A 229 9.57 -8.27 -6.24
C ARG A 229 8.53 -9.19 -6.85
N ILE A 230 7.32 -9.28 -6.28
CA ILE A 230 6.21 -10.04 -6.87
C ILE A 230 5.92 -9.50 -8.27
N MET A 231 5.70 -8.19 -8.41
CA MET A 231 5.42 -7.58 -9.73
C MET A 231 6.58 -7.76 -10.72
N THR A 232 7.82 -7.58 -10.26
CA THR A 232 9.01 -7.76 -11.11
C THR A 232 9.12 -9.21 -11.60
N ASN A 233 8.89 -10.19 -10.73
CA ASN A 233 8.92 -11.60 -11.10
C ASN A 233 7.72 -12.02 -11.97
N ILE A 234 6.55 -11.39 -11.83
CA ILE A 234 5.44 -11.55 -12.80
C ILE A 234 5.89 -11.09 -14.20
N VAL A 235 6.56 -9.93 -14.30
CA VAL A 235 7.10 -9.43 -15.58
C VAL A 235 8.12 -10.41 -16.15
N ILE A 236 9.06 -10.92 -15.33
CA ILE A 236 10.08 -11.90 -15.73
C ILE A 236 9.40 -13.19 -16.22
N SER A 237 8.47 -13.75 -15.45
CA SER A 237 7.76 -14.98 -15.76
C SER A 237 7.01 -14.87 -17.09
N ARG A 238 6.24 -13.79 -17.30
CA ARG A 238 5.53 -13.54 -18.56
C ARG A 238 6.47 -13.40 -19.76
N CYS A 239 7.56 -12.63 -19.63
CA CYS A 239 8.53 -12.49 -20.71
C CYS A 239 9.24 -13.83 -21.02
N ALA A 240 9.62 -14.58 -19.98
CA ALA A 240 10.28 -15.87 -20.11
C ALA A 240 9.34 -16.90 -20.78
N ALA A 241 8.05 -16.91 -20.43
CA ALA A 241 7.06 -17.77 -21.06
C ALA A 241 6.92 -17.48 -22.56
N LEU A 242 6.85 -16.19 -22.93
CA LEU A 242 6.83 -15.74 -24.32
C LEU A 242 8.09 -16.17 -25.10
N LEU A 243 9.25 -16.15 -24.44
CA LEU A 243 10.53 -16.61 -25.01
C LEU A 243 10.75 -18.12 -24.89
N ARG A 244 9.80 -18.87 -24.32
CA ARG A 244 9.89 -20.32 -24.05
C ARG A 244 11.08 -20.73 -23.17
N LEU A 245 11.48 -19.85 -22.24
CA LEU A 245 12.55 -20.08 -21.27
C LEU A 245 11.99 -20.66 -19.96
N TYR A 246 11.51 -21.90 -20.01
CA TYR A 246 10.75 -22.52 -18.91
C TYR A 246 11.50 -22.59 -17.57
N SER A 247 12.84 -22.74 -17.57
CA SER A 247 13.63 -22.71 -16.33
C SER A 247 13.59 -21.34 -15.65
N LYS A 248 13.50 -20.25 -16.43
CA LYS A 248 13.35 -18.89 -15.91
C LYS A 248 11.93 -18.61 -15.41
N VAL A 249 10.92 -19.17 -16.08
CA VAL A 249 9.53 -19.13 -15.60
C VAL A 249 9.46 -19.76 -14.21
N ALA A 250 9.94 -21.00 -14.06
CA ALA A 250 9.92 -21.70 -12.77
C ALA A 250 10.67 -20.95 -11.65
N ALA A 251 11.82 -20.35 -11.96
CA ALA A 251 12.57 -19.57 -10.99
C ALA A 251 11.84 -18.28 -10.56
N ALA A 252 11.23 -17.56 -11.50
CA ALA A 252 10.44 -16.36 -11.21
C ALA A 252 9.17 -16.69 -10.41
N ASP A 253 8.50 -17.78 -10.77
CA ASP A 253 7.32 -18.28 -10.06
C ASP A 253 7.66 -18.68 -8.62
N GLN A 254 8.78 -19.38 -8.41
CA GLN A 254 9.28 -19.71 -7.06
C GLN A 254 9.59 -18.45 -6.23
N ALA A 255 10.17 -17.41 -6.84
CA ALA A 255 10.43 -16.15 -6.17
C ALA A 255 9.11 -15.44 -5.77
N CYS A 256 8.10 -15.42 -6.66
CA CYS A 256 6.76 -14.93 -6.33
C CYS A 256 6.16 -15.68 -5.14
N GLU A 257 6.19 -17.01 -5.16
CA GLU A 257 5.67 -17.84 -4.07
C GLU A 257 6.37 -17.53 -2.74
N GLN A 258 7.70 -17.41 -2.73
CA GLN A 258 8.43 -17.04 -1.53
C GLN A 258 7.99 -15.67 -0.99
N MET A 259 7.89 -14.66 -1.86
CA MET A 259 7.44 -13.32 -1.44
C MET A 259 6.02 -13.32 -0.89
N VAL A 260 5.13 -14.15 -1.44
CA VAL A 260 3.76 -14.29 -0.94
C VAL A 260 3.74 -14.91 0.46
N ASP A 261 4.57 -15.91 0.76
CA ASP A 261 4.68 -16.45 2.12
C ASP A 261 5.10 -15.39 3.13
N GLU A 262 6.11 -14.59 2.76
CA GLU A 262 6.61 -13.52 3.62
C GLU A 262 5.58 -12.39 3.82
N VAL A 263 4.82 -12.05 2.76
CA VAL A 263 3.68 -11.12 2.89
C VAL A 263 2.65 -11.69 3.86
N LEU A 264 2.27 -12.97 3.72
CA LEU A 264 1.32 -13.62 4.62
C LEU A 264 1.83 -13.68 6.07
N ALA A 265 3.13 -13.92 6.27
CA ALA A 265 3.76 -13.92 7.60
C ALA A 265 3.73 -12.54 8.28
N SER A 266 3.70 -11.47 7.48
CA SER A 266 3.57 -10.10 8.00
C SER A 266 2.14 -9.76 8.46
N VAL A 267 1.10 -10.45 7.96
CA VAL A 267 -0.31 -10.04 8.15
C VAL A 267 -0.68 -9.91 9.62
N ASN A 268 -0.25 -10.85 10.47
CA ASN A 268 -0.57 -10.82 11.90
C ASN A 268 0.09 -9.65 12.64
N PHE A 269 1.19 -9.07 12.13
CA PHE A 269 1.75 -7.84 12.68
C PHE A 269 0.81 -6.64 12.48
N TYR A 270 0.19 -6.55 11.29
CA TYR A 270 -0.71 -5.45 10.94
C TYR A 270 -2.08 -5.57 11.59
N ILE A 271 -2.72 -6.74 11.49
CA ILE A 271 -4.13 -6.92 11.88
C ILE A 271 -4.33 -7.85 13.07
N GLY A 272 -3.26 -8.37 13.69
CA GLY A 272 -3.35 -9.18 14.91
C GLY A 272 -4.20 -8.55 16.03
N PRO A 273 -4.19 -7.22 16.22
CA PRO A 273 -5.09 -6.56 17.17
C PRO A 273 -6.59 -6.68 16.85
N LEU A 274 -7.00 -6.82 15.58
CA LEU A 274 -8.42 -6.94 15.22
C LEU A 274 -9.02 -8.27 15.66
N LYS A 275 -8.23 -9.36 15.59
CA LYS A 275 -8.66 -10.72 15.95
C LYS A 275 -9.04 -10.88 17.42
N LYS A 276 -8.54 -10.02 18.30
CA LYS A 276 -8.88 -10.08 19.74
C LYS A 276 -10.31 -9.63 20.01
N TYR A 277 -10.87 -8.77 19.15
CA TYR A 277 -12.22 -8.25 19.31
C TYR A 277 -13.30 -9.14 18.67
N GLU A 278 -12.94 -9.97 17.67
CA GLU A 278 -13.88 -10.98 17.13
C GLU A 278 -14.15 -12.10 18.16
N ASN A 279 -13.13 -12.53 18.91
CA ASN A 279 -13.31 -13.59 19.92
C ASN A 279 -14.05 -13.12 21.20
N ASP A 280 -14.08 -11.82 21.47
CA ASP A 280 -14.86 -11.26 22.60
C ASP A 280 -16.35 -11.13 22.25
N GLU A 281 -16.74 -11.26 20.97
CA GLU A 281 -18.14 -11.27 20.51
C GLU A 281 -18.72 -12.69 20.40
N ASP A 282 -17.89 -13.74 20.47
CA ASP A 282 -18.29 -15.16 20.34
C ASP A 282 -18.48 -15.87 21.72
N GLU A 283 -18.34 -15.17 22.87
CA GLU A 283 -18.51 -15.76 24.21
C GLU A 283 -19.89 -15.56 24.86
N ASP A 284 -20.82 -14.82 24.24
CA ASP A 284 -22.19 -14.65 24.74
C ASP A 284 -23.23 -14.95 23.63
N ASP A 285 -23.28 -16.20 23.18
CA ASP A 285 -24.38 -16.73 22.37
C ASP A 285 -25.24 -17.67 23.24
N ASP A 286 -26.07 -17.07 24.09
CA ASP A 286 -27.35 -17.64 24.50
C ASP A 286 -28.32 -16.50 24.90
N ASP A 287 -29.44 -16.47 24.17
CA ASP A 287 -30.70 -15.76 24.41
C ASP A 287 -30.86 -14.25 24.07
N ASP A 288 -31.78 -14.07 23.12
CA ASP A 288 -32.62 -12.91 22.79
C ASP A 288 -32.05 -11.82 21.87
N TYR A 289 -32.57 -11.82 20.65
CA TYR A 289 -32.32 -10.83 19.61
C TYR A 289 -32.98 -9.50 20.00
N HIS A 290 -32.27 -8.69 20.79
CA HIS A 290 -32.61 -7.30 21.01
C HIS A 290 -31.68 -6.37 20.20
N PRO A 291 -32.24 -5.50 19.32
CA PRO A 291 -31.45 -4.49 18.63
C PRO A 291 -31.13 -3.34 19.60
N HIS A 292 -30.23 -3.58 20.56
CA HIS A 292 -29.76 -2.55 21.48
C HIS A 292 -28.52 -1.85 20.92
N ARG A 293 -28.78 -0.61 20.46
CA ARG A 293 -27.89 0.56 20.51
C ARG A 293 -26.44 0.24 20.90
N MET A 294 -25.56 0.18 19.89
CA MET A 294 -24.13 0.36 20.10
C MET A 294 -23.93 1.70 20.84
N SER A 295 -23.41 1.62 22.06
CA SER A 295 -23.23 2.77 22.94
C SER A 295 -22.32 3.82 22.28
N GLN A 296 -22.75 5.08 22.36
CA GLN A 296 -22.17 6.25 21.69
C GLN A 296 -20.77 6.65 22.17
N ASP A 297 -20.12 5.88 23.06
CA ASP A 297 -18.84 6.21 23.69
C ASP A 297 -17.88 5.00 23.74
N ARG A 298 -17.67 4.30 22.61
CA ARG A 298 -16.54 3.35 22.52
C ARG A 298 -15.24 4.16 22.45
N VAL A 299 -14.54 4.28 23.59
CA VAL A 299 -13.12 4.70 23.60
C VAL A 299 -12.34 3.66 22.80
N VAL A 300 -11.94 4.02 21.58
CA VAL A 300 -11.18 3.13 20.69
C VAL A 300 -9.81 2.85 21.30
N ASP A 301 -9.52 1.59 21.65
CA ASP A 301 -8.18 1.19 22.07
C ASP A 301 -7.18 1.50 20.94
N LYS A 302 -6.04 2.08 21.30
CA LYS A 302 -4.90 2.31 20.41
C LYS A 302 -4.51 1.04 19.64
N LYS A 303 -4.59 -0.14 20.26
CA LYS A 303 -4.30 -1.42 19.58
C LYS A 303 -5.29 -1.68 18.45
N TYR A 304 -6.58 -1.45 18.67
CA TYR A 304 -7.61 -1.60 17.66
C TYR A 304 -7.44 -0.63 16.50
N ALA A 305 -7.16 0.65 16.80
CA ALA A 305 -6.85 1.66 15.78
C ALA A 305 -5.66 1.26 14.90
N LEU A 306 -4.59 0.70 15.50
CA LEU A 306 -3.45 0.19 14.74
C LEU A 306 -3.84 -1.00 13.84
N GLY A 307 -4.69 -1.90 14.34
CA GLY A 307 -5.27 -2.99 13.57
C GLY A 307 -6.07 -2.51 12.35
N ALA A 308 -6.93 -1.50 12.56
CA ALA A 308 -7.73 -0.87 11.52
C ALA A 308 -6.87 -0.22 10.43
N LEU A 309 -5.84 0.55 10.83
CA LEU A 309 -4.84 1.10 9.89
C LEU A 309 -4.13 -0.02 9.13
N GLY A 310 -3.77 -1.11 9.81
CA GLY A 310 -3.13 -2.25 9.18
C GLY A 310 -4.01 -2.92 8.11
N ALA A 311 -5.31 -3.07 8.37
CA ALA A 311 -6.27 -3.57 7.39
C ALA A 311 -6.37 -2.64 6.17
N MET A 312 -6.40 -1.32 6.38
CA MET A 312 -6.42 -0.33 5.30
C MET A 312 -5.17 -0.37 4.41
N LEU A 313 -4.01 -0.65 5.00
CA LEU A 313 -2.75 -0.75 4.27
C LEU A 313 -2.62 -2.07 3.48
N LEU A 314 -3.09 -3.18 4.07
CA LEU A 314 -2.90 -4.52 3.48
C LEU A 314 -3.98 -4.90 2.48
N LEU A 315 -5.26 -4.59 2.76
CA LEU A 315 -6.37 -5.13 1.98
C LEU A 315 -6.24 -4.87 0.47
N PRO A 316 -5.94 -3.64 -0.01
CA PRO A 316 -5.79 -3.40 -1.45
C PRO A 316 -4.64 -4.22 -2.06
N LYS A 317 -3.56 -4.44 -1.30
CA LYS A 317 -2.37 -5.18 -1.76
C LYS A 317 -2.62 -6.67 -1.82
N LEU A 318 -3.33 -7.24 -0.85
CA LEU A 318 -3.69 -8.66 -0.86
C LEU A 318 -4.70 -8.97 -1.97
N ARG A 319 -5.68 -8.08 -2.21
CA ARG A 319 -6.59 -8.18 -3.36
C ARG A 319 -5.83 -8.10 -4.68
N TRP A 320 -4.90 -7.16 -4.79
CA TRP A 320 -4.03 -7.08 -5.96
C TRP A 320 -3.25 -8.38 -6.22
N ILE A 321 -2.66 -9.01 -5.19
CA ILE A 321 -1.96 -10.30 -5.37
C ILE A 321 -2.92 -11.36 -5.94
N LEU A 322 -4.16 -11.42 -5.47
CA LEU A 322 -5.17 -12.35 -6.00
C LEU A 322 -5.56 -12.05 -7.45
N GLN A 323 -5.65 -10.76 -7.82
CA GLN A 323 -6.01 -10.30 -9.17
C GLN A 323 -4.87 -10.38 -10.19
N ALA A 324 -3.63 -10.16 -9.75
CA ALA A 324 -2.45 -10.19 -10.61
C ALA A 324 -2.08 -11.62 -11.04
N GLU A 325 -2.67 -12.62 -10.39
CA GLU A 325 -2.50 -14.06 -10.64
C GLU A 325 -1.02 -14.48 -10.80
N PRO A 326 -0.13 -14.19 -9.83
CA PRO A 326 1.18 -14.83 -9.82
C PRO A 326 1.03 -16.35 -9.63
N SER A 327 2.10 -17.10 -9.83
CA SER A 327 2.13 -18.49 -9.34
C SER A 327 1.86 -18.51 -7.84
N LEU A 328 0.81 -19.22 -7.45
CA LEU A 328 0.36 -19.37 -6.07
C LEU A 328 0.09 -20.84 -5.79
N ARG A 329 0.68 -21.34 -4.71
CA ARG A 329 0.34 -22.66 -4.19
C ARG A 329 -1.09 -22.64 -3.63
N PRO A 330 -1.83 -23.76 -3.67
CA PRO A 330 -3.21 -23.82 -3.17
C PRO A 330 -3.38 -23.29 -1.74
N LYS A 331 -2.43 -23.60 -0.85
CA LYS A 331 -2.42 -23.10 0.54
C LYS A 331 -2.24 -21.57 0.62
N GLN A 332 -1.42 -20.97 -0.25
CA GLN A 332 -1.22 -19.53 -0.30
C GLN A 332 -2.49 -18.82 -0.74
N ARG A 333 -3.13 -19.31 -1.81
CA ARG A 333 -4.39 -18.77 -2.31
C ARG A 333 -5.48 -18.83 -1.24
N ALA A 334 -5.70 -20.00 -0.64
CA ALA A 334 -6.69 -20.18 0.42
C ALA A 334 -6.42 -19.26 1.63
N CYS A 335 -5.14 -19.10 2.03
CA CYS A 335 -4.77 -18.20 3.11
C CYS A 335 -5.01 -16.73 2.73
N LEU A 336 -4.60 -16.28 1.53
CA LEU A 336 -4.85 -14.93 1.03
C LEU A 336 -6.35 -14.61 1.02
N GLU A 337 -7.17 -15.49 0.44
CA GLU A 337 -8.63 -15.34 0.40
C GLU A 337 -9.24 -15.26 1.81
N SER A 338 -8.76 -16.11 2.73
CA SER A 338 -9.18 -16.07 4.14
C SER A 338 -8.81 -14.73 4.81
N ARG A 339 -7.57 -14.24 4.63
CA ARG A 339 -7.14 -12.95 5.20
C ARG A 339 -7.89 -11.77 4.63
N VAL A 340 -8.13 -11.77 3.32
CA VAL A 340 -8.97 -10.76 2.64
C VAL A 340 -10.37 -10.81 3.23
N LYS A 341 -10.99 -11.99 3.36
CA LYS A 341 -12.32 -12.15 3.95
C LYS A 341 -12.41 -11.59 5.38
N THR A 342 -11.41 -11.85 6.24
CA THR A 342 -11.36 -11.26 7.59
C THR A 342 -11.32 -9.74 7.54
N MET A 343 -10.47 -9.13 6.70
CA MET A 343 -10.40 -7.68 6.58
C MET A 343 -11.71 -7.10 6.02
N LEU A 344 -12.36 -7.77 5.06
CA LEU A 344 -13.65 -7.35 4.52
C LEU A 344 -14.78 -7.43 5.57
N LYS A 345 -14.79 -8.45 6.43
CA LYS A 345 -15.71 -8.52 7.58
C LYS A 345 -15.53 -7.31 8.51
N PHE A 346 -14.29 -6.97 8.84
CA PHE A 346 -13.98 -5.76 9.61
C PHE A 346 -14.57 -4.51 8.93
N TYR A 347 -14.43 -4.36 7.61
CA TYR A 347 -15.00 -3.20 6.89
C TYR A 347 -16.53 -3.17 6.97
N ARG A 348 -17.21 -4.31 6.79
CA ARG A 348 -18.68 -4.39 6.92
C ARG A 348 -19.16 -4.01 8.31
N ALA A 349 -18.48 -4.49 9.35
CA ALA A 349 -18.76 -4.12 10.73
C ALA A 349 -18.60 -2.61 10.99
N HIS A 350 -17.89 -1.86 10.13
CA HIS A 350 -17.71 -0.40 10.21
C HIS A 350 -18.54 0.37 9.18
N GLY A 351 -19.63 -0.23 8.69
CA GLY A 351 -20.62 0.44 7.84
C GLY A 351 -20.19 0.63 6.39
N VAL A 352 -19.28 -0.20 5.88
CA VAL A 352 -18.97 -0.27 4.46
C VAL A 352 -19.94 -1.26 3.80
N GLU A 353 -20.93 -0.77 3.06
CA GLU A 353 -22.04 -1.58 2.53
C GLU A 353 -21.70 -2.31 1.22
N ASN A 354 -20.77 -1.79 0.41
CA ASN A 354 -20.48 -2.28 -0.96
C ASN A 354 -19.29 -3.24 -1.07
N VAL A 355 -18.89 -3.88 0.04
CA VAL A 355 -17.62 -4.63 0.16
C VAL A 355 -17.53 -5.83 -0.80
N ASP A 356 -18.68 -6.37 -1.23
CA ASP A 356 -18.77 -7.56 -2.09
C ASP A 356 -18.77 -7.25 -3.60
N MET A 357 -18.72 -5.97 -4.00
CA MET A 357 -18.52 -5.65 -5.42
C MET A 357 -17.06 -5.98 -5.79
N GLN A 358 -16.88 -7.01 -6.62
CA GLN A 358 -15.64 -7.21 -7.38
C GLN A 358 -15.31 -5.87 -8.05
N ASP A 359 -14.05 -5.44 -7.96
CA ASP A 359 -13.61 -4.24 -8.66
C ASP A 359 -13.93 -4.45 -10.15
N GLN A 360 -14.92 -3.71 -10.66
CA GLN A 360 -15.20 -3.64 -12.10
C GLN A 360 -14.14 -2.82 -12.82
#